data_AF-A0A267GR93-F1
#
_entry.id   AF-A0A267GR93-F1
#
_cell.length_a   1.000
_cell.length_b   1.000
_cell.length_c   1.000
_cell.angle_alpha   90.00
_cell.angle_beta   90.00
_cell.angle_gamma   90.00
#
_symmetry.space_group_name_H-M   'P 1'
#
loop_
_entity.id
_entity.type
_entity.pdbx_description
1 polymer ?
#
loop_
_entity_poly.entity_id
_entity_poly.type
_entity_poly.pdbx_seq_one_letter_code
_entity_poly.pdbx_strand_id
1 'polypeptide(L)'
;MPASAPTSPALPSPSLHSPTPSVSSLSSRVSAELERLNLSAQQLNSAETDLTEARAEFRRRQSAGLEAMTAARVAAGPSCIEAARPAYEARRRCQLTQLEARAAAARFLRQASPTSSAEHQRLARRCHELEAAAARLERSVRASVARRAKPYFDACERQRRLLEEQKARVDTLEEKRRICKRVYQETMAALEAISEEVHSVRKTAAAAATATPPAEGGNS
;
A
#
# COMPACT_ATOMS: atom_id res chain seq x y z
N MET A 1 11.18 -87.11 29.81
CA MET A 1 11.65 -85.74 30.10
C MET A 1 11.60 -84.95 28.80
N PRO A 2 10.76 -83.91 28.67
CA PRO A 2 10.53 -83.17 27.43
C PRO A 2 11.26 -81.81 27.42
N ALA A 3 11.76 -81.38 26.26
CA ALA A 3 12.10 -79.98 25.97
C ALA A 3 12.23 -79.86 24.43
N SER A 4 11.17 -79.49 23.72
CA SER A 4 10.72 -78.12 23.39
C SER A 4 11.57 -77.44 22.31
N ALA A 5 10.96 -77.34 21.12
CA ALA A 5 11.50 -76.68 19.93
C ALA A 5 11.49 -75.14 20.07
N PRO A 6 12.43 -74.42 19.42
CA PRO A 6 12.42 -72.96 19.43
C PRO A 6 11.47 -72.38 18.37
N THR A 7 10.66 -71.45 18.84
CA THR A 7 9.62 -70.68 18.15
C THR A 7 10.22 -69.55 17.30
N SER A 8 9.73 -69.38 16.07
CA SER A 8 10.06 -68.28 15.15
C SER A 8 9.69 -66.89 15.71
N PRO A 9 10.43 -65.81 15.38
CA PRO A 9 10.07 -64.47 15.82
C PRO A 9 9.01 -63.85 14.89
N ALA A 10 7.90 -63.41 15.48
CA ALA A 10 6.90 -62.60 14.80
C ALA A 10 7.41 -61.14 14.68
N LEU A 11 7.36 -60.60 13.46
CA LEU A 11 7.60 -59.18 13.17
C LEU A 11 6.54 -58.30 13.87
N PRO A 12 6.90 -57.13 14.40
CA PRO A 12 5.92 -56.18 14.93
C PRO A 12 5.24 -55.41 13.78
N SER A 13 3.91 -55.42 13.79
CA SER A 13 3.05 -54.64 12.88
C SER A 13 3.21 -53.13 13.11
N PRO A 14 3.12 -52.28 12.07
CA PRO A 14 3.32 -50.84 12.19
C PRO A 14 2.10 -50.17 12.80
N SER A 15 2.26 -49.55 13.96
CA SER A 15 1.24 -48.69 14.55
C SER A 15 1.15 -47.37 13.76
N LEU A 16 0.21 -47.28 12.82
CA LEU A 16 -0.22 -46.02 12.22
C LEU A 16 -1.11 -45.27 13.23
N HIS A 17 -0.49 -44.63 14.22
CA HIS A 17 -1.14 -43.54 14.95
C HIS A 17 -1.05 -42.29 14.08
N SER A 18 -2.12 -41.97 13.35
CA SER A 18 -2.32 -40.60 12.90
C SER A 18 -2.50 -39.74 14.16
N PRO A 19 -1.73 -38.65 14.33
CA PRO A 19 -1.92 -37.78 15.48
C PRO A 19 -3.20 -36.98 15.22
N THR A 20 -4.32 -37.41 15.82
CA THR A 20 -5.48 -36.53 15.94
C THR A 20 -5.04 -35.32 16.77
N PRO A 21 -5.18 -34.09 16.26
CA PRO A 21 -4.77 -32.90 17.01
C PRO A 21 -5.54 -32.87 18.32
N SER A 22 -4.83 -32.74 19.45
CA SER A 22 -5.47 -32.69 20.76
C SER A 22 -6.39 -31.47 20.85
N VAL A 23 -7.52 -31.60 21.55
CA VAL A 23 -8.52 -30.53 21.71
C VAL A 23 -7.91 -29.24 22.28
N SER A 24 -6.86 -29.37 23.10
CA SER A 24 -6.07 -28.26 23.63
C SER A 24 -5.29 -27.48 22.56
N SER A 25 -4.73 -28.18 21.57
CA SER A 25 -4.04 -27.55 20.42
C SER A 25 -5.00 -26.75 19.54
N LEU A 26 -6.20 -27.27 19.29
CA LEU A 26 -7.25 -26.57 18.53
C LEU A 26 -7.74 -25.33 19.28
N SER A 27 -7.95 -25.43 20.60
CA SER A 27 -8.37 -24.28 21.41
C SER A 27 -7.31 -23.16 21.43
N SER A 28 -6.03 -23.50 21.46
CA SER A 28 -4.93 -22.52 21.37
C SER A 28 -4.92 -21.81 20.01
N ARG A 29 -5.12 -22.54 18.91
CA ARG A 29 -5.22 -21.97 17.55
C ARG A 29 -6.42 -21.03 17.39
N VAL A 30 -7.59 -21.42 17.90
CA VAL A 30 -8.79 -20.55 17.91
C VAL A 30 -8.51 -19.25 18.66
N SER A 31 -7.90 -19.34 19.85
CA SER A 31 -7.58 -18.17 20.65
C SER A 31 -6.64 -17.19 19.91
N ALA A 32 -5.60 -17.71 19.25
CA ALA A 32 -4.66 -16.90 18.49
C ALA A 32 -5.32 -16.20 17.28
N GLU A 33 -6.18 -16.90 16.54
CA GLU A 33 -6.87 -16.31 15.40
C GLU A 33 -7.96 -15.30 15.82
N LEU A 34 -8.60 -15.46 16.99
CA LEU A 34 -9.51 -14.45 17.53
C LEU A 34 -8.79 -13.17 17.94
N GLU A 35 -7.61 -13.28 18.54
CA GLU A 35 -6.77 -12.12 18.84
C GLU A 35 -6.35 -11.40 17.56
N ARG A 36 -5.92 -12.17 16.55
CA ARG A 36 -5.59 -11.64 15.21
C ARG A 36 -6.79 -10.96 14.55
N LEU A 37 -7.99 -11.53 14.69
CA LEU A 37 -9.21 -10.95 14.15
C LEU A 37 -9.49 -9.59 14.78
N ASN A 38 -9.45 -9.52 16.11
CA ASN A 38 -9.66 -8.28 16.86
C ASN A 38 -8.65 -7.20 16.43
N LEU A 39 -7.37 -7.55 16.31
CA LEU A 39 -6.34 -6.62 15.83
C LEU A 39 -6.62 -6.15 14.40
N SER A 40 -6.92 -7.07 13.48
CA SER A 40 -7.20 -6.74 12.08
C SER A 40 -8.44 -5.85 11.91
N ALA A 41 -9.48 -6.06 12.74
CA ALA A 41 -10.68 -5.24 12.77
C ALA A 41 -10.39 -3.83 13.29
N GLN A 42 -9.62 -3.70 14.38
CA GLN A 42 -9.17 -2.39 14.88
C GLN A 42 -8.36 -1.63 13.83
N GLN A 43 -7.42 -2.30 13.18
CA GLN A 43 -6.60 -1.71 12.11
C GLN A 43 -7.44 -1.27 10.91
N LEU A 44 -8.43 -2.06 10.51
CA LEU A 44 -9.36 -1.70 9.43
C LEU A 44 -10.17 -0.47 9.81
N ASN A 45 -10.77 -0.44 11.00
CA ASN A 45 -11.55 0.69 11.47
C ASN A 45 -10.72 1.98 11.55
N SER A 46 -9.48 1.89 12.06
CA SER A 46 -8.53 3.00 12.07
C SER A 46 -8.22 3.49 10.66
N ALA A 47 -7.87 2.58 9.73
CA ALA A 47 -7.57 2.96 8.36
C ALA A 47 -8.76 3.59 7.62
N GLU A 48 -9.99 3.16 7.91
CA GLU A 48 -11.21 3.75 7.36
C GLU A 48 -11.50 5.15 7.90
N THR A 49 -11.25 5.35 9.19
CA THR A 49 -11.39 6.65 9.85
C THR A 49 -10.36 7.63 9.28
N ASP A 50 -9.09 7.23 9.25
CA ASP A 50 -7.97 8.01 8.69
C ASP A 50 -8.26 8.41 7.23
N LEU A 51 -8.74 7.47 6.41
CA LEU A 51 -9.05 7.71 4.99
C LEU A 51 -10.21 8.69 4.84
N THR A 52 -11.24 8.56 5.67
CA THR A 52 -12.40 9.47 5.66
C THR A 52 -11.98 10.89 6.01
N GLU A 53 -11.16 11.04 7.05
CA GLU A 53 -10.61 12.33 7.46
C GLU A 53 -9.73 12.93 6.37
N ALA A 54 -8.79 12.17 5.81
CA ALA A 54 -7.89 12.65 4.75
C ALA A 54 -8.65 13.10 3.49
N ARG A 55 -9.71 12.37 3.09
CA ARG A 55 -10.58 12.76 1.97
C ARG A 55 -11.38 14.03 2.29
N ALA A 56 -11.86 14.20 3.52
CA ALA A 56 -12.53 15.42 3.93
C ALA A 56 -11.57 16.62 3.92
N GLU A 57 -10.34 16.43 4.40
CA GLU A 57 -9.29 17.43 4.38
C GLU A 57 -8.87 17.83 2.95
N PHE A 58 -8.74 16.85 2.05
CA PHE A 58 -8.49 17.09 0.63
C PHE A 58 -9.58 17.98 0.02
N ARG A 59 -10.87 17.65 0.24
CA ARG A 59 -11.99 18.48 -0.25
C ARG A 59 -11.97 19.88 0.32
N ARG A 60 -11.75 20.04 1.63
CA ARG A 60 -11.64 21.37 2.27
C ARG A 60 -10.51 22.20 1.66
N ARG A 61 -9.32 21.62 1.47
CA ARG A 61 -8.19 22.31 0.83
C ARG A 61 -8.45 22.64 -0.64
N GLN A 62 -9.15 21.76 -1.35
CA GLN A 62 -9.52 22.00 -2.74
C GLN A 62 -10.42 23.22 -2.86
N SER A 63 -11.47 23.33 -2.04
CA SER A 63 -12.38 24.48 -2.02
C SER A 63 -11.65 25.77 -1.62
N ALA A 64 -10.94 25.77 -0.50
CA ALA A 64 -10.21 26.95 -0.02
C ALA A 64 -9.15 27.44 -1.03
N GLY A 65 -8.45 26.52 -1.70
CA GLY A 65 -7.48 26.88 -2.71
C GLY A 65 -8.11 27.38 -4.01
N LEU A 66 -9.29 26.88 -4.41
CA LEU A 66 -10.04 27.42 -5.53
C LEU A 66 -10.47 28.87 -5.27
N GLU A 67 -10.98 29.15 -4.07
CA GLU A 67 -11.33 30.51 -3.63
C GLU A 67 -10.11 31.44 -3.65
N ALA A 68 -8.99 31.00 -3.08
CA ALA A 68 -7.74 31.77 -3.06
C ALA A 68 -7.20 32.06 -4.47
N MET A 69 -7.22 31.07 -5.37
CA MET A 69 -6.81 31.26 -6.77
C MET A 69 -7.76 32.19 -7.52
N THR A 70 -9.06 32.13 -7.23
CA THR A 70 -10.07 33.02 -7.83
C THR A 70 -9.86 34.46 -7.38
N ALA A 71 -9.66 34.68 -6.07
CA ALA A 71 -9.34 36.00 -5.53
C ALA A 71 -8.04 36.57 -6.13
N ALA A 72 -6.99 35.75 -6.20
CA ALA A 72 -5.72 36.17 -6.80
C ALA A 72 -5.85 36.47 -8.30
N ARG A 73 -6.68 35.71 -9.03
CA ARG A 73 -6.99 35.96 -10.44
C ARG A 73 -7.68 37.31 -10.63
N VAL A 74 -8.67 37.63 -9.80
CA VAL A 74 -9.38 38.92 -9.85
C VAL A 74 -8.43 40.08 -9.57
N ALA A 75 -7.59 39.96 -8.53
CA ALA A 75 -6.61 41.00 -8.18
C ALA A 75 -5.56 41.24 -9.28
N ALA A 76 -5.04 40.16 -9.88
CA ALA A 76 -4.05 40.24 -10.95
C ALA A 76 -4.65 40.79 -12.25
N GLY A 77 -5.88 40.41 -12.59
CA GLY A 77 -6.57 40.78 -13.82
C GLY A 77 -6.15 39.92 -15.03
N PRO A 78 -7.09 39.58 -15.93
CA PRO A 78 -6.87 38.58 -16.99
C PRO A 78 -5.76 38.98 -17.97
N SER A 79 -5.68 40.25 -18.36
CA SER A 79 -4.66 40.73 -19.28
C SER A 79 -3.23 40.54 -18.76
N CYS A 80 -2.99 40.79 -17.46
CA CYS A 80 -1.68 40.59 -16.86
C CYS A 80 -1.32 39.11 -16.73
N ILE A 81 -2.31 38.26 -16.43
CA ILE A 81 -2.13 36.80 -16.36
C ILE A 81 -1.76 36.24 -17.73
N GLU A 82 -2.53 36.57 -18.77
CA GLU A 82 -2.26 36.07 -20.13
C GLU A 82 -0.91 36.54 -20.67
N ALA A 83 -0.56 37.81 -20.43
CA ALA A 83 0.74 38.34 -20.86
C ALA A 83 1.92 37.70 -20.14
N ALA A 84 1.76 37.31 -18.87
CA ALA A 84 2.82 36.66 -18.09
C ALA A 84 2.89 35.14 -18.28
N ARG A 85 1.79 34.50 -18.68
CA ARG A 85 1.63 33.03 -18.78
C ARG A 85 2.79 32.33 -19.51
N PRO A 86 3.26 32.78 -20.69
CA PRO A 86 4.34 32.08 -21.40
C PRO A 86 5.65 32.02 -20.60
N ALA A 87 5.98 33.08 -19.86
CA ALA A 87 7.18 33.12 -19.03
C ALA A 87 7.09 32.13 -17.86
N TYR A 88 5.96 32.10 -17.15
CA TYR A 88 5.74 31.16 -16.05
C TYR A 88 5.70 29.70 -16.52
N GLU A 89 5.06 29.41 -17.65
CA GLU A 89 5.03 28.06 -18.22
C GLU A 89 6.41 27.58 -18.68
N ALA A 90 7.18 28.45 -19.35
CA ALA A 90 8.55 28.15 -19.75
C ALA A 90 9.45 27.90 -18.53
N ARG A 91 9.32 28.72 -17.48
CA ARG A 91 10.04 28.54 -16.22
C ARG A 91 9.73 27.20 -15.56
N ARG A 92 8.45 26.81 -15.52
CA ARG A 92 8.03 25.50 -15.00
C ARG A 92 8.60 24.33 -15.81
N ARG A 93 8.57 24.42 -17.15
CA ARG A 93 9.16 23.38 -18.03
C ARG A 93 10.67 23.23 -17.83
N CYS A 94 11.37 24.35 -17.68
CA CYS A 94 12.79 24.38 -17.35
C CYS A 94 13.06 23.66 -16.02
N GLN A 95 12.33 23.98 -14.95
CA GLN A 95 12.47 23.32 -13.65
C GLN A 95 12.26 21.79 -13.72
N LEU A 96 11.24 21.33 -14.46
CA LEU A 96 11.01 19.89 -14.65
C LEU A 96 12.20 19.22 -15.35
N THR A 97 12.70 19.84 -16.42
CA THR A 97 13.85 19.31 -17.17
C THR A 97 15.12 19.34 -16.33
N GLN A 98 15.30 20.33 -15.45
CA GLN A 98 16.41 20.36 -14.48
C GLN A 98 16.36 19.16 -13.53
N LEU A 99 15.18 18.81 -13.00
CA LEU A 99 15.01 17.64 -12.14
C LEU A 99 15.33 16.34 -12.89
N GLU A 100 14.84 16.19 -14.12
CA GLU A 100 15.16 15.05 -14.98
C GLU A 100 16.65 14.94 -15.29
N ALA A 101 17.29 16.06 -15.63
CA ALA A 101 18.73 16.12 -15.90
C ALA A 101 19.55 15.76 -14.66
N ARG A 102 19.15 16.22 -13.46
CA ARG A 102 19.77 15.83 -12.19
C ARG A 102 19.61 14.34 -11.90
N ALA A 103 18.42 13.78 -12.12
CA ALA A 103 18.18 12.35 -11.96
C ALA A 103 18.99 11.51 -12.96
N ALA A 104 19.13 11.96 -14.21
CA ALA A 104 20.00 11.34 -15.20
C ALA A 104 21.48 11.44 -14.83
N ALA A 105 21.92 12.58 -14.30
CA ALA A 105 23.28 12.74 -13.78
C ALA A 105 23.57 11.74 -12.65
N ALA A 106 22.65 11.58 -11.70
CA ALA A 106 22.80 10.60 -10.63
C ALA A 106 22.88 9.16 -11.16
N ARG A 107 22.08 8.82 -12.18
CA ARG A 107 22.16 7.51 -12.86
C ARG A 107 23.51 7.32 -13.57
N PHE A 108 24.01 8.35 -14.24
CA PHE A 108 25.31 8.33 -14.91
C PHE A 108 26.45 8.13 -13.92
N LEU A 109 26.45 8.86 -12.80
CA LEU A 109 27.45 8.71 -11.74
C LEU A 109 27.42 7.30 -11.11
N ARG A 110 26.26 6.65 -11.07
CA ARG A 110 26.11 5.30 -10.51
C ARG A 110 26.53 4.19 -11.47
N GLN A 111 26.26 4.34 -12.77
CA GLN A 111 26.42 3.26 -13.76
C GLN A 111 27.60 3.46 -14.73
N ALA A 112 27.99 4.71 -14.99
CA ALA A 112 29.05 5.11 -15.92
C ALA A 112 29.01 4.43 -17.30
N SER A 113 27.81 4.09 -17.81
CA SER A 113 27.63 3.42 -19.10
C SER A 113 27.50 4.42 -20.27
N PRO A 114 27.82 4.01 -21.51
CA PRO A 114 27.64 4.87 -22.70
C PRO A 114 26.20 5.37 -22.84
N THR A 115 25.23 4.50 -22.58
CA THR A 115 23.80 4.83 -22.63
C THR A 115 23.42 5.87 -21.58
N SER A 116 23.89 5.71 -20.33
CA SER A 116 23.59 6.66 -19.26
C SER A 116 24.30 8.00 -19.46
N SER A 117 25.52 8.00 -20.01
CA SER A 117 26.24 9.20 -20.42
C SER A 117 25.49 9.97 -21.51
N ALA A 118 25.07 9.27 -22.58
CA ALA A 118 24.33 9.88 -23.69
C ALA A 118 22.98 10.46 -23.22
N GLU A 119 22.25 9.74 -22.35
CA GLU A 119 21.00 10.23 -21.75
C GLU A 119 21.23 11.50 -20.92
N HIS A 120 22.24 11.50 -20.03
CA HIS A 120 22.60 12.66 -19.22
C HIS A 120 22.95 13.87 -20.10
N GLN A 121 23.81 13.70 -21.10
CA GLN A 121 24.22 14.77 -22.01
C GLN A 121 23.03 15.33 -22.80
N ARG A 122 22.13 14.46 -23.28
CA ARG A 122 20.91 14.88 -24.00
C ARG A 122 20.02 15.75 -23.12
N LEU A 123 19.75 15.30 -21.89
CA LEU A 123 18.91 16.04 -20.94
C LEU A 123 19.57 17.35 -20.47
N ALA A 124 20.89 17.36 -20.27
CA ALA A 124 21.63 18.57 -19.91
C ALA A 124 21.56 19.63 -21.02
N ARG A 125 21.75 19.24 -22.29
CA ARG A 125 21.59 20.16 -23.44
C ARG A 125 20.17 20.72 -23.52
N ARG A 126 19.18 19.84 -23.40
CA ARG A 126 17.77 20.24 -23.42
C ARG A 126 17.43 21.22 -22.29
N CYS A 127 17.98 20.97 -21.09
CA CYS A 127 17.85 21.86 -19.96
C CYS A 127 18.38 23.26 -20.27
N HIS A 128 19.60 23.34 -20.81
CA HIS A 128 20.22 24.61 -21.18
C HIS A 128 19.43 25.39 -22.24
N GLU A 129 18.91 24.69 -23.28
CA GLU A 129 18.04 25.30 -24.29
C GLU A 129 16.77 25.91 -23.69
N LEU A 130 16.12 25.16 -22.78
CA LEU A 130 14.88 25.59 -22.13
C LEU A 130 15.13 26.72 -21.13
N GLU A 131 16.27 26.73 -20.44
CA GLU A 131 16.71 27.85 -19.60
C GLU A 131 16.88 29.12 -20.42
N ALA A 132 17.60 29.04 -21.53
CA ALA A 132 17.79 30.18 -22.42
C ALA A 132 16.45 30.69 -23.00
N ALA A 133 15.55 29.78 -23.38
CA ALA A 133 14.22 30.13 -23.85
C ALA A 133 13.36 30.80 -22.77
N ALA A 134 13.36 30.27 -21.55
CA ALA A 134 12.65 30.84 -20.41
C ALA A 134 13.18 32.24 -20.08
N ALA A 135 14.50 32.43 -20.03
CA ALA A 135 15.11 33.73 -19.77
C ALA A 135 14.82 34.77 -20.86
N ARG A 136 14.64 34.36 -22.13
CA ARG A 136 14.17 35.26 -23.20
C ARG A 136 12.73 35.70 -22.97
N LEU A 137 11.84 34.77 -22.61
CA LEU A 137 10.43 35.07 -22.34
C LEU A 137 10.25 35.93 -21.08
N GLU A 138 10.97 35.61 -20.01
CA GLU A 138 10.96 36.41 -18.77
C GLU A 138 11.36 37.87 -19.04
N ARG A 139 12.37 38.11 -19.89
CA ARG A 139 12.77 39.47 -20.29
C ARG A 139 11.75 40.18 -21.18
N SER A 140 10.97 39.44 -21.97
CA SER A 140 9.93 40.02 -22.82
C SER A 140 8.69 40.50 -22.05
N VAL A 141 8.47 39.97 -20.84
CA VAL A 141 7.35 40.37 -19.98
C VAL A 141 7.75 41.60 -19.18
N ARG A 142 6.94 42.67 -19.26
CA ARG A 142 7.17 43.89 -18.48
C ARG A 142 7.14 43.58 -16.98
N ALA A 143 8.08 44.16 -16.23
CA ALA A 143 8.19 43.93 -14.78
C ALA A 143 6.90 44.25 -14.00
N SER A 144 6.14 45.27 -14.42
CA SER A 144 4.85 45.62 -13.81
C SER A 144 3.78 44.53 -14.01
N VAL A 145 3.75 43.92 -15.20
CA VAL A 145 2.87 42.78 -15.52
C VAL A 145 3.28 41.56 -14.70
N ALA A 146 4.58 41.25 -14.66
CA ALA A 146 5.09 40.13 -13.88
C ALA A 146 4.78 40.29 -12.38
N ARG A 147 5.00 41.49 -11.81
CA ARG A 147 4.70 41.79 -10.40
C ARG A 147 3.21 41.64 -10.09
N ARG A 148 2.34 42.10 -10.99
CA ARG A 148 0.89 42.04 -10.80
C ARG A 148 0.33 40.61 -10.94
N ALA A 149 0.90 39.80 -11.84
CA ALA A 149 0.48 38.42 -12.06
C ALA A 149 1.06 37.44 -11.03
N LYS A 150 2.17 37.79 -10.37
CA LYS A 150 2.88 36.92 -9.41
C LYS A 150 1.98 36.27 -8.35
N PRO A 151 1.09 36.99 -7.64
CA PRO A 151 0.26 36.38 -6.60
C PRO A 151 -0.65 35.25 -7.11
N TYR A 152 -1.11 35.35 -8.36
CA TYR A 152 -1.93 34.32 -9.01
C TYR A 152 -1.11 33.05 -9.28
N PHE A 153 0.05 33.18 -9.93
CA PHE A 153 0.90 32.03 -10.22
C PHE A 153 1.45 31.38 -8.94
N ASP A 154 1.83 32.17 -7.93
CA ASP A 154 2.26 31.65 -6.63
C ASP A 154 1.11 30.88 -5.94
N ALA A 155 -0.14 31.35 -6.04
CA ALA A 155 -1.31 30.65 -5.50
C ALA A 155 -1.56 29.32 -6.23
N CYS A 156 -1.44 29.30 -7.56
CA CYS A 156 -1.54 28.08 -8.35
C CYS A 156 -0.46 27.06 -7.98
N GLU A 157 0.78 27.52 -7.80
CA GLU A 157 1.89 26.63 -7.41
C GLU A 157 1.71 26.06 -6.00
N ARG A 158 1.33 26.90 -5.02
CA ARG A 158 1.01 26.43 -3.66
C ARG A 158 -0.10 25.38 -3.68
N GLN A 159 -1.18 25.65 -4.41
CA GLN A 159 -2.31 24.72 -4.46
C GLN A 159 -1.94 23.42 -5.15
N ARG A 160 -1.17 23.48 -6.24
CA ARG A 160 -0.67 22.29 -6.92
C ARG A 160 0.12 21.39 -5.96
N ARG A 161 1.06 21.96 -5.21
CA ARG A 161 1.88 21.22 -4.24
C ARG A 161 1.02 20.61 -3.12
N LEU A 162 0.12 21.40 -2.52
CA LEU A 162 -0.73 20.90 -1.44
C LEU A 162 -1.65 19.77 -1.91
N LEU A 163 -2.22 19.87 -3.13
CA LEU A 163 -3.07 18.81 -3.68
C LEU A 163 -2.25 17.57 -4.03
N GLU A 164 -1.02 17.71 -4.54
CA GLU A 164 -0.10 16.58 -4.77
C GLU A 164 0.21 15.85 -3.44
N GLU A 165 0.54 16.58 -2.37
CA GLU A 165 0.81 16.01 -1.04
C GLU A 165 -0.42 15.32 -0.43
N GLN A 166 -1.59 15.96 -0.48
CA GLN A 166 -2.83 15.38 0.05
C GLN A 166 -3.31 14.19 -0.76
N LYS A 167 -3.15 14.22 -2.09
CA LYS A 167 -3.46 13.06 -2.94
C LYS A 167 -2.58 11.87 -2.56
N ALA A 168 -1.27 12.06 -2.42
CA ALA A 168 -0.37 10.99 -2.01
C ALA A 168 -0.74 10.39 -0.64
N ARG A 169 -1.20 11.23 0.30
CA ARG A 169 -1.72 10.77 1.60
C ARG A 169 -2.99 9.93 1.44
N VAL A 170 -3.94 10.36 0.62
CA VAL A 170 -5.16 9.60 0.32
C VAL A 170 -4.80 8.26 -0.31
N ASP A 171 -3.95 8.25 -1.34
CA ASP A 171 -3.53 7.02 -2.03
C ASP A 171 -2.87 6.02 -1.06
N THR A 172 -2.02 6.51 -0.15
CA THR A 172 -1.37 5.69 0.89
C THR A 172 -2.39 5.07 1.86
N LEU A 173 -3.38 5.85 2.30
CA LEU A 173 -4.42 5.38 3.22
C LEU A 173 -5.41 4.43 2.54
N GLU A 174 -5.68 4.61 1.25
CA GLU A 174 -6.47 3.68 0.44
C GLU A 174 -5.77 2.32 0.34
N GLU A 175 -4.46 2.30 0.10
CA GLU A 175 -3.70 1.05 0.09
C GLU A 175 -3.63 0.42 1.50
N LYS A 176 -3.43 1.22 2.56
CA LYS A 176 -3.49 0.72 3.96
C LYS A 176 -4.84 0.05 4.24
N ARG A 177 -5.96 0.70 3.90
CA ARG A 177 -7.30 0.13 4.06
C ARG A 177 -7.46 -1.16 3.27
N ARG A 178 -6.96 -1.19 2.02
CA ARG A 178 -7.01 -2.40 1.18
C ARG A 178 -6.24 -3.56 1.80
N ILE A 179 -5.07 -3.31 2.36
CA ILE A 179 -4.25 -4.31 3.05
C ILE A 179 -4.96 -4.80 4.31
N CYS A 180 -5.43 -3.89 5.19
CA CYS A 180 -6.15 -4.27 6.40
C CYS A 180 -7.40 -5.10 6.11
N LYS A 181 -8.16 -4.73 5.06
CA LYS A 181 -9.33 -5.49 4.61
C LYS A 181 -8.97 -6.91 4.18
N ARG A 182 -7.85 -7.08 3.47
CA ARG A 182 -7.36 -8.41 3.05
C ARG A 182 -6.99 -9.25 4.27
N VAL A 183 -6.20 -8.69 5.19
CA VAL A 183 -5.80 -9.39 6.42
C VAL A 183 -7.01 -9.80 7.25
N TYR A 184 -8.01 -8.92 7.39
CA TYR A 184 -9.27 -9.23 8.05
C TYR A 184 -10.00 -10.42 7.37
N GLN A 185 -10.12 -10.40 6.05
CA GLN A 185 -10.74 -11.48 5.27
C GLN A 185 -10.00 -12.82 5.41
N GLU A 186 -8.66 -12.80 5.36
CA GLU A 186 -7.82 -13.99 5.56
C GLU A 186 -7.99 -14.57 6.97
N THR A 187 -8.09 -13.71 7.98
CA THR A 187 -8.25 -14.13 9.38
C THR A 187 -9.64 -14.74 9.62
N MET A 188 -10.69 -14.18 9.01
CA MET A 188 -12.03 -14.76 9.03
C MET A 188 -12.06 -16.14 8.36
N ALA A 189 -11.44 -16.29 7.19
CA ALA A 189 -11.36 -17.58 6.50
C ALA A 189 -10.55 -18.63 7.31
N ALA A 190 -9.50 -18.20 8.02
CA ALA A 190 -8.74 -19.08 8.91
C ALA A 190 -9.60 -19.56 10.10
N LEU A 191 -10.39 -18.69 10.71
CA LEU A 191 -11.33 -19.06 11.78
C LEU A 191 -12.42 -20.03 11.28
N GLU A 192 -12.95 -19.82 10.08
CA GLU A 192 -13.90 -20.74 9.45
C GLU A 192 -13.28 -22.13 9.26
N ALA A 193 -12.06 -22.21 8.72
CA ALA A 193 -11.35 -23.48 8.54
C ALA A 193 -11.08 -24.21 9.87
N ILE A 194 -10.67 -23.49 10.92
CA ILE A 194 -10.48 -24.09 12.25
C ILE A 194 -11.82 -24.58 12.82
N SER A 195 -12.91 -23.83 12.60
CA SER A 195 -14.24 -24.25 13.03
C SER A 195 -14.65 -25.55 12.35
N GLU A 196 -14.45 -25.69 11.04
CA GLU A 196 -14.73 -26.92 10.28
C GLU A 196 -13.90 -28.12 10.77
N GLU A 197 -12.62 -27.88 11.09
CA GLU A 197 -11.71 -28.89 11.65
C GLU A 197 -12.23 -29.40 13.01
N VAL A 198 -12.62 -28.48 13.91
CA VAL A 198 -13.19 -28.83 15.23
C VAL A 198 -14.48 -29.66 15.08
N HIS A 199 -15.37 -29.28 14.16
CA HIS A 199 -16.61 -30.04 13.91
C HIS A 199 -16.32 -31.43 13.34
N SER A 200 -15.34 -31.54 12.44
CA SER A 200 -14.93 -32.81 11.86
C SER A 200 -14.36 -33.77 12.91
N VAL A 201 -13.47 -33.28 13.78
CA VAL A 201 -12.92 -34.09 14.89
C VAL A 201 -14.03 -34.56 15.82
N ARG A 202 -14.97 -33.69 16.21
CA ARG A 202 -16.13 -34.09 17.04
C ARG A 202 -17.00 -35.15 16.38
N LYS A 203 -17.26 -35.03 15.07
CA LYS A 203 -18.04 -36.02 14.31
C LYS A 203 -17.34 -37.38 14.26
N THR A 204 -16.02 -37.39 14.03
CA THR A 204 -15.23 -38.64 14.05
C THR A 204 -15.17 -39.28 15.43
N ALA A 205 -15.01 -38.49 16.49
CA ALA A 205 -15.00 -38.98 17.87
C ALA A 205 -16.37 -39.57 18.28
N ALA A 206 -17.47 -38.92 17.90
CA ALA A 206 -18.82 -39.44 18.14
C ALA A 206 -19.07 -40.75 17.39
N ALA A 207 -18.64 -40.85 16.13
CA ALA A 207 -18.77 -42.08 15.33
C ALA A 207 -17.93 -43.23 15.91
N ALA A 208 -16.72 -42.97 16.38
CA ALA A 208 -15.86 -43.96 17.04
C ALA A 208 -16.46 -44.46 18.36
N ALA A 209 -17.05 -43.57 19.17
CA ALA A 209 -17.74 -43.93 20.40
C ALA A 209 -18.96 -44.84 20.14
N THR A 210 -19.70 -44.62 19.06
CA THR A 210 -20.80 -45.51 18.66
C THR A 210 -20.36 -46.84 18.04
N ALA A 211 -19.12 -46.94 17.54
CA ALA A 211 -18.59 -48.13 16.89
C ALA A 211 -17.82 -49.08 17.83
N THR A 212 -17.75 -48.79 19.14
CA THR A 212 -17.10 -49.67 20.12
C THR A 212 -18.17 -50.63 20.68
N PRO A 213 -18.26 -51.91 20.24
CA PRO A 213 -19.18 -52.87 20.83
C PRO A 213 -18.76 -53.23 22.26
N PRO A 214 -19.69 -53.58 23.16
CA PRO A 214 -19.32 -54.07 24.48
C PRO A 214 -18.45 -55.32 24.30
N ALA A 215 -17.28 -55.34 24.92
CA ALA A 215 -16.49 -56.54 25.03
C ALA A 215 -17.34 -57.61 25.75
N GLU A 216 -17.85 -58.57 24.98
CA GLU A 216 -18.35 -59.82 25.52
C GLU A 216 -17.16 -60.55 26.16
N GLY A 217 -16.96 -60.27 27.45
CA GLY A 217 -16.20 -61.14 28.35
C GLY A 217 -17.07 -62.33 28.73
N GLY A 218 -17.13 -63.32 27.84
CA GLY A 218 -17.63 -64.65 28.14
C GLY A 218 -16.53 -65.55 28.71
N ASN A 219 -16.98 -66.49 29.56
CA ASN A 219 -16.31 -67.70 30.06
C ASN A 219 -15.30 -67.49 31.22
N SER A 220 -15.35 -68.23 32.33
CA SER A 220 -16.06 -69.47 32.74
C SER A 220 -16.30 -69.47 34.25
#